data_AF-A0A3S5YHC1-F1
#
_entry.id   AF-A0A3S5YHC1-F1
#
_cell.length_a   1.000
_cell.length_b   1.000
_cell.length_c   1.000
_cell.angle_alpha   90.00
_cell.angle_beta   90.00
_cell.angle_gamma   90.00
#
_symmetry.space_group_name_H-M   'P 1'
#
loop_
_entity.id
_entity.type
_entity.pdbx_description
1 polymer ?
#
loop_
_entity_poly.entity_id
_entity_poly.type
_entity_poly.pdbx_seq_one_letter_code
_entity_poly.pdbx_strand_id
1 'polypeptide(L)'
;MSQPENGPFIPAIRWPVPNNRGGEFSNLEEMLAHLEGETAGHWLIGRNGMWHSGIHISDTTTPWCALSGQAMNEAVDFPVPFKGEQAVRCMADGEVVAYRINRDYLSVPWYWGDLHYSGSFVLVRHRIQPGKTAESGLTFYTLCMHLAPWLAYPEKDSTAFKVADGQHLKAYVDTSRQWVAAELPPGTRVTWNKAVHADTLTGANGRQYAHVTLEEPVTGNMSLNAGDRVWTVCDRGNLVPARDSATRPAWWSPFLPPSRETLQFDTVVCPTPYPIKAGDPVGHLGYFQVPSEDGHEKRYQVHIECLTADDLPRFLSNPEGVGRDTPAFARCPGSPTARRRRSTTGSCWTRLMMENPPGITQSSTGVRCRTRQCAIT
;
A
#
# COMPACT_ATOMS: atom_id res chain seq x y z
N MET A 1 14.42 21.75 -12.50
CA MET A 1 13.32 21.99 -13.46
C MET A 1 13.53 23.36 -14.10
N SER A 2 13.55 23.42 -15.43
CA SER A 2 13.02 24.57 -16.16
C SER A 2 11.61 24.85 -15.61
N GLN A 3 11.26 26.12 -15.40
CA GLN A 3 9.98 26.49 -14.81
C GLN A 3 8.81 25.75 -15.50
N PRO A 4 7.80 25.26 -14.76
CA PRO A 4 6.62 24.70 -15.38
C PRO A 4 6.01 25.77 -16.28
N GLU A 5 5.65 25.40 -17.50
CA GLU A 5 4.89 26.26 -18.41
C GLU A 5 3.69 26.83 -17.64
N ASN A 6 3.51 28.16 -17.67
CA ASN A 6 2.47 28.91 -16.96
C ASN A 6 1.07 28.59 -17.52
N GLY A 7 0.60 27.35 -17.34
CA GLY A 7 -0.67 26.87 -17.85
C GLY A 7 -1.41 25.99 -16.83
N PRO A 8 -2.73 25.82 -16.99
CA PRO A 8 -3.51 24.94 -16.15
C PRO A 8 -2.99 23.50 -16.14
N PHE A 9 -2.80 22.94 -14.96
CA PHE A 9 -2.40 21.56 -14.72
C PHE A 9 -3.18 20.99 -13.53
N ILE A 10 -3.94 19.92 -13.77
CA ILE A 10 -4.61 19.13 -12.74
C ILE A 10 -4.01 17.72 -12.79
N PRO A 11 -3.35 17.25 -11.71
CA PRO A 11 -2.79 15.91 -11.69
C PRO A 11 -3.90 14.87 -11.76
N ALA A 12 -3.61 13.70 -12.34
CA ALA A 12 -4.46 12.54 -12.17
C ALA A 12 -4.60 12.22 -10.68
N ILE A 13 -5.78 11.77 -10.24
CA ILE A 13 -6.05 11.40 -8.85
C ILE A 13 -6.55 9.96 -8.81
N ARG A 14 -6.05 9.19 -7.84
CA ARG A 14 -6.40 7.79 -7.60
C ARG A 14 -6.66 7.57 -6.10
N TRP A 15 -7.48 6.58 -5.78
CA TRP A 15 -7.67 6.19 -4.38
C TRP A 15 -6.37 5.60 -3.81
N PRO A 16 -6.02 5.88 -2.54
CA PRO A 16 -4.76 5.45 -1.94
C PRO A 16 -4.64 3.92 -1.84
N VAL A 17 -5.77 3.21 -1.86
CA VAL A 17 -5.83 1.75 -1.96
C VAL A 17 -6.80 1.34 -3.05
N PRO A 18 -6.57 0.20 -3.73
CA PRO A 18 -7.54 -0.41 -4.63
C PRO A 18 -8.65 -1.15 -3.85
N ASN A 19 -9.75 -1.42 -4.54
CA ASN A 19 -10.82 -2.29 -4.03
C ASN A 19 -10.36 -3.77 -3.99
N ASN A 20 -11.19 -4.64 -3.42
CA ASN A 20 -10.88 -6.07 -3.26
C ASN A 20 -10.68 -6.86 -4.58
N ARG A 21 -10.94 -6.25 -5.75
CA ARG A 21 -10.75 -6.85 -7.08
C ARG A 21 -9.55 -6.27 -7.84
N GLY A 22 -8.75 -5.39 -7.25
CA GLY A 22 -7.66 -4.72 -7.98
C GLY A 22 -8.04 -3.42 -8.68
N GLY A 23 -9.30 -3.00 -8.59
CA GLY A 23 -9.85 -1.83 -9.28
C GLY A 23 -9.97 -0.58 -8.42
N GLU A 24 -10.55 0.48 -8.97
CA GLU A 24 -10.94 1.67 -8.20
C GLU A 24 -12.27 1.45 -7.46
N PHE A 25 -12.46 2.17 -6.36
CA PHE A 25 -13.81 2.41 -5.83
C PHE A 25 -14.61 3.24 -6.84
N SER A 26 -15.89 2.93 -6.99
CA SER A 26 -16.73 3.52 -8.04
C SER A 26 -17.02 5.00 -7.79
N ASN A 27 -17.02 5.41 -6.52
CA ASN A 27 -17.36 6.76 -6.07
C ASN A 27 -16.82 7.02 -4.64
N LEU A 28 -17.07 8.23 -4.15
CA LEU A 28 -16.66 8.66 -2.81
C LEU A 28 -17.40 7.91 -1.71
N GLU A 29 -18.70 7.62 -1.90
CA GLU A 29 -19.51 6.94 -0.90
C GLU A 29 -18.99 5.53 -0.60
N GLU A 30 -18.57 4.77 -1.63
CA GLU A 30 -17.93 3.47 -1.45
C GLU A 30 -16.60 3.55 -0.69
N MET A 31 -15.77 4.56 -0.99
CA MET A 31 -14.51 4.77 -0.26
C MET A 31 -14.76 5.18 1.19
N LEU A 32 -15.74 6.05 1.46
CA LEU A 32 -16.12 6.43 2.83
C LEU A 32 -16.67 5.24 3.61
N ALA A 33 -17.54 4.43 2.99
CA ALA A 33 -18.06 3.20 3.61
C ALA A 33 -16.93 2.20 3.90
N HIS A 34 -15.92 2.12 3.03
CA HIS A 34 -14.71 1.32 3.27
C HIS A 34 -13.95 1.82 4.50
N LEU A 35 -13.75 3.14 4.62
CA LEU A 35 -13.08 3.76 5.79
C LEU A 35 -13.90 3.66 7.09
N GLU A 36 -15.23 3.61 7.02
CA GLU A 36 -16.11 3.38 8.19
C GLU A 36 -15.91 1.98 8.79
N GLY A 37 -15.35 1.04 8.02
CA GLY A 37 -14.97 -0.29 8.51
C GLY A 37 -13.71 -0.31 9.38
N GLU A 38 -12.94 0.78 9.43
CA GLU A 38 -11.75 0.88 10.27
C GLU A 38 -12.12 0.98 11.75
N THR A 39 -11.32 0.33 12.59
CA THR A 39 -11.55 0.33 14.05
C THR A 39 -10.96 1.56 14.76
N ALA A 40 -10.06 2.28 14.10
CA ALA A 40 -9.38 3.46 14.60
C ALA A 40 -8.78 4.30 13.47
N GLY A 41 -8.22 5.47 13.82
CA GLY A 41 -7.50 6.31 12.88
C GLY A 41 -8.41 7.09 11.93
N HIS A 42 -9.63 7.41 12.33
CA HIS A 42 -10.48 8.32 11.56
C HIS A 42 -9.96 9.76 11.61
N TRP A 43 -10.27 10.53 10.58
CA TRP A 43 -9.86 11.92 10.50
C TRP A 43 -10.56 12.81 11.54
N LEU A 44 -9.82 13.85 11.90
CA LEU A 44 -9.97 14.85 12.95
C LEU A 44 -9.81 14.34 14.37
N ILE A 45 -10.54 13.29 14.78
CA ILE A 45 -10.51 12.82 16.17
C ILE A 45 -10.33 11.30 16.20
N GLY A 46 -9.25 10.86 16.84
CA GLY A 46 -8.94 9.45 17.04
C GLY A 46 -9.81 8.77 18.10
N ARG A 47 -9.71 7.44 18.20
CA ARG A 47 -10.45 6.63 19.20
C ARG A 47 -10.17 7.04 20.65
N ASN A 48 -9.00 7.62 20.91
CA ASN A 48 -8.59 8.18 22.20
C ASN A 48 -9.19 9.56 22.49
N GLY A 49 -10.01 10.13 21.61
CA GLY A 49 -10.58 11.47 21.74
C GLY A 49 -9.59 12.61 21.49
N MET A 50 -8.38 12.30 21.01
CA MET A 50 -7.35 13.28 20.67
C MET A 50 -7.41 13.66 19.19
N TRP A 51 -6.85 14.82 18.86
CA TRP A 51 -6.68 15.25 17.48
C TRP A 51 -5.89 14.22 16.66
N HIS A 52 -6.36 13.97 15.44
CA HIS A 52 -5.77 13.04 14.50
C HIS A 52 -5.76 13.69 13.10
N SER A 53 -4.57 13.94 12.57
CA SER A 53 -4.35 14.73 11.35
C SER A 53 -4.66 13.96 10.07
N GLY A 54 -4.49 12.64 10.09
CA GLY A 54 -4.62 11.77 8.92
C GLY A 54 -5.73 10.72 9.03
N ILE A 55 -5.61 9.70 8.19
CA ILE A 55 -6.44 8.49 8.22
C ILE A 55 -5.58 7.25 8.39
N HIS A 56 -6.10 6.21 9.02
CA HIS A 56 -5.54 4.86 8.94
C HIS A 56 -6.34 4.02 7.94
N ILE A 57 -5.63 3.19 7.19
CA ILE A 57 -6.20 2.07 6.44
C ILE A 57 -5.47 0.82 6.92
N SER A 58 -6.20 -0.20 7.35
CA SER A 58 -5.62 -1.41 7.96
C SER A 58 -6.00 -2.69 7.23
N ASP A 59 -5.40 -3.79 7.66
CA ASP A 59 -5.77 -5.15 7.25
C ASP A 59 -7.22 -5.53 7.63
N THR A 60 -7.89 -4.75 8.49
CA THR A 60 -9.31 -4.95 8.79
C THR A 60 -10.18 -4.76 7.55
N THR A 61 -9.92 -3.70 6.77
CA THR A 61 -10.72 -3.37 5.58
C THR A 61 -9.99 -3.73 4.29
N THR A 62 -8.65 -3.71 4.32
CA THR A 62 -7.79 -3.81 3.12
C THR A 62 -6.71 -4.89 3.29
N PRO A 63 -7.06 -6.13 3.65
CA PRO A 63 -6.09 -7.21 3.91
C PRO A 63 -5.21 -7.54 2.70
N TRP A 64 -5.71 -7.33 1.48
CA TRP A 64 -4.95 -7.54 0.24
C TRP A 64 -3.76 -6.57 0.08
N CYS A 65 -3.74 -5.46 0.83
CA CYS A 65 -2.61 -4.52 0.86
C CYS A 65 -1.59 -4.79 1.97
N ALA A 66 -1.89 -5.71 2.90
CA ALA A 66 -0.95 -6.09 3.95
C ALA A 66 0.15 -6.99 3.41
N LEU A 67 1.38 -6.77 3.88
CA LEU A 67 2.54 -7.57 3.49
C LEU A 67 3.31 -8.00 4.73
N SER A 68 3.29 -9.31 4.99
CA SER A 68 4.04 -9.91 6.08
C SER A 68 5.53 -9.98 5.78
N GLY A 69 6.34 -9.60 6.77
CA GLY A 69 7.77 -9.84 6.82
C GLY A 69 8.13 -11.27 7.23
N GLN A 70 9.28 -11.42 7.88
CA GLN A 70 9.83 -12.71 8.34
C GLN A 70 9.99 -12.78 9.85
N ALA A 71 9.54 -11.75 10.55
CA ALA A 71 9.79 -11.61 11.97
C ALA A 71 8.91 -12.60 12.77
N MET A 72 9.50 -13.32 13.72
CA MET A 72 8.80 -14.40 14.45
C MET A 72 7.57 -13.89 15.22
N ASN A 73 7.67 -12.70 15.79
CA ASN A 73 6.57 -12.00 16.46
C ASN A 73 5.37 -11.74 15.55
N GLU A 74 5.62 -11.39 14.29
CA GLU A 74 4.58 -11.19 13.29
C GLU A 74 3.84 -12.50 13.01
N ALA A 75 4.56 -13.63 12.96
CA ALA A 75 3.97 -14.96 12.80
C ALA A 75 3.18 -15.44 14.03
N VAL A 76 3.48 -14.95 15.23
CA VAL A 76 2.69 -15.20 16.44
C VAL A 76 1.36 -14.45 16.39
N ASP A 77 1.40 -13.17 16.00
CA ASP A 77 0.21 -12.33 15.90
C ASP A 77 -0.66 -12.65 14.68
N PHE A 78 -0.03 -13.04 13.57
CA PHE A 78 -0.64 -13.39 12.30
C PHE A 78 -0.07 -14.73 11.78
N PRO A 79 -0.62 -15.87 12.24
CA PRO A 79 -0.13 -17.20 11.87
C PRO A 79 -0.21 -17.51 10.36
N VAL A 80 -1.10 -16.81 9.65
CA VAL A 80 -1.20 -16.86 8.20
C VAL A 80 -0.64 -15.55 7.65
N PRO A 81 0.49 -15.58 6.93
CA PRO A 81 1.13 -14.36 6.41
C PRO A 81 0.30 -13.73 5.29
N PHE A 82 0.23 -12.40 5.30
CA PHE A 82 -0.30 -11.61 4.21
C PHE A 82 0.70 -11.50 3.07
N LYS A 83 0.19 -11.60 1.84
CA LYS A 83 0.99 -11.74 0.62
C LYS A 83 1.33 -10.43 -0.08
N GLY A 84 0.67 -9.33 0.28
CA GLY A 84 0.76 -8.07 -0.48
C GLY A 84 0.28 -8.22 -1.92
N GLU A 85 -0.93 -8.75 -2.10
CA GLU A 85 -1.53 -8.97 -3.42
C GLU A 85 -1.67 -7.67 -4.22
N GLN A 86 -1.89 -6.56 -3.52
CA GLN A 86 -2.00 -5.22 -4.10
C GLN A 86 -1.26 -4.21 -3.23
N ALA A 87 -0.85 -3.08 -3.80
CA ALA A 87 -0.08 -2.08 -3.08
C ALA A 87 -0.96 -0.90 -2.63
N VAL A 88 -0.51 -0.20 -1.59
CA VAL A 88 -0.86 1.21 -1.36
C VAL A 88 -0.31 2.02 -2.54
N ARG A 89 -1.10 2.98 -3.03
CA ARG A 89 -0.85 3.70 -4.27
C ARG A 89 -0.65 5.19 -4.05
N CYS A 90 0.15 5.79 -4.93
CA CYS A 90 0.30 7.24 -4.98
C CYS A 90 -1.04 7.87 -5.38
N MET A 91 -1.52 8.83 -4.58
CA MET A 91 -2.85 9.42 -4.78
C MET A 91 -2.89 10.40 -5.95
N ALA A 92 -1.78 11.04 -6.28
CA ALA A 92 -1.70 12.00 -7.37
C ALA A 92 -0.29 12.02 -7.99
N ASP A 93 -0.18 12.48 -9.24
CA ASP A 93 1.12 12.71 -9.87
C ASP A 93 2.00 13.60 -8.98
N GLY A 94 3.27 13.23 -8.84
CA GLY A 94 4.17 13.95 -7.95
C GLY A 94 5.61 13.48 -7.99
N GLU A 95 6.33 13.82 -6.95
CA GLU A 95 7.73 13.49 -6.77
C GLU A 95 8.02 13.11 -5.31
N VAL A 96 8.77 12.03 -5.09
CA VAL A 96 9.22 11.63 -3.75
C VAL A 96 10.29 12.61 -3.30
N VAL A 97 10.05 13.29 -2.17
CA VAL A 97 10.91 14.36 -1.65
C VAL A 97 11.53 14.05 -0.29
N ALA A 98 10.99 13.08 0.44
CA ALA A 98 11.61 12.52 1.62
C ALA A 98 11.12 11.08 1.83
N TYR A 99 11.94 10.24 2.43
CA TYR A 99 11.56 8.88 2.79
C TYR A 99 12.40 8.34 3.94
N ARG A 100 11.91 7.27 4.56
CA ARG A 100 12.71 6.33 5.36
C ARG A 100 12.34 4.92 4.92
N ILE A 101 13.34 4.12 4.54
CA ILE A 101 13.18 2.68 4.31
C ILE A 101 13.82 1.99 5.50
N ASN A 102 13.02 1.35 6.35
CA ASN A 102 13.60 0.49 7.37
C ASN A 102 14.07 -0.82 6.76
N ARG A 103 15.19 -1.34 7.26
CA ARG A 103 15.67 -2.66 6.84
C ARG A 103 14.66 -3.74 7.25
N ASP A 104 14.24 -3.68 8.50
CA ASP A 104 13.23 -4.55 9.11
C ASP A 104 12.34 -3.74 10.06
N TYR A 105 11.35 -4.37 10.69
CA TYR A 105 10.54 -3.72 11.72
C TYR A 105 11.39 -3.23 12.90
N LEU A 106 11.03 -2.06 13.44
CA LEU A 106 11.66 -1.50 14.63
C LEU A 106 11.00 -2.09 15.88
N SER A 107 11.74 -2.14 16.99
CA SER A 107 11.19 -2.52 18.29
C SER A 107 11.30 -1.39 19.32
N VAL A 108 10.41 -1.41 20.31
CA VAL A 108 10.46 -0.57 21.51
C VAL A 108 10.22 -1.45 22.74
N PRO A 109 11.05 -1.35 23.79
CA PRO A 109 10.83 -2.10 25.01
C PRO A 109 9.48 -1.76 25.66
N TRP A 110 8.73 -2.80 26.06
CA TRP A 110 7.48 -2.65 26.80
C TRP A 110 7.38 -3.70 27.93
N TYR A 111 6.46 -3.48 28.88
CA TYR A 111 6.34 -4.25 30.12
C TYR A 111 6.28 -5.77 29.91
N TRP A 112 5.65 -6.23 28.83
CA TRP A 112 5.42 -7.65 28.52
C TRP A 112 6.35 -8.20 27.42
N GLY A 113 7.33 -7.43 26.99
CA GLY A 113 8.21 -7.73 25.87
C GLY A 113 8.23 -6.60 24.85
N ASP A 114 9.13 -6.69 23.88
CA ASP A 114 9.29 -5.66 22.85
C ASP A 114 8.06 -5.56 21.95
N LEU A 115 7.56 -4.34 21.76
CA LEU A 115 6.56 -4.03 20.75
C LEU A 115 7.23 -3.62 19.45
N HIS A 116 6.66 -4.05 18.34
CA HIS A 116 7.24 -3.90 17.02
C HIS A 116 6.35 -3.04 16.15
N TYR A 117 6.99 -2.25 15.29
CA TYR A 117 6.29 -1.33 14.42
C TYR A 117 7.09 -1.03 13.17
N SER A 118 6.37 -0.75 12.08
CA SER A 118 6.99 -0.15 10.92
C SER A 118 7.25 1.34 11.14
N GLY A 119 8.51 1.73 10.90
CA GLY A 119 8.92 3.12 10.75
C GLY A 119 9.04 3.58 9.30
N SER A 120 8.82 2.73 8.29
CA SER A 120 9.04 3.15 6.90
C SER A 120 7.98 4.16 6.48
N PHE A 121 8.40 5.20 5.75
CA PHE A 121 7.49 6.19 5.20
C PHE A 121 8.00 6.74 3.88
N VAL A 122 7.07 7.31 3.10
CA VAL A 122 7.38 8.13 1.93
C VAL A 122 6.56 9.42 1.97
N LEU A 123 7.20 10.53 1.63
CA LEU A 123 6.60 11.85 1.46
C LEU A 123 6.66 12.21 -0.02
N VAL A 124 5.48 12.37 -0.63
CA VAL A 124 5.34 12.76 -2.03
C VAL A 124 4.88 14.20 -2.10
N ARG A 125 5.59 15.03 -2.86
CA ARG A 125 5.19 16.40 -3.20
C ARG A 125 4.38 16.38 -4.49
N HIS A 126 3.26 17.08 -4.47
CA HIS A 126 2.34 17.25 -5.59
C HIS A 126 2.20 18.73 -5.92
N ARG A 127 1.78 19.01 -7.15
CA ARG A 127 1.41 20.36 -7.59
C ARG A 127 0.08 20.30 -8.32
N ILE A 128 -0.78 21.27 -8.04
CA ILE A 128 -2.00 21.53 -8.80
C ILE A 128 -2.04 23.01 -9.15
N GLN A 129 -2.51 23.31 -10.36
CA GLN A 129 -2.56 24.65 -10.93
C GLN A 129 -3.83 24.75 -11.78
N PRO A 130 -5.04 24.92 -11.20
CA PRO A 130 -6.27 24.92 -11.99
C PRO A 130 -6.38 26.12 -12.93
N GLY A 131 -5.87 27.29 -12.53
CA GLY A 131 -5.95 28.53 -13.30
C GLY A 131 -4.65 28.86 -14.03
N LYS A 132 -4.58 30.07 -14.57
CA LYS A 132 -3.45 30.50 -15.42
C LYS A 132 -2.31 31.11 -14.60
N THR A 133 -2.61 31.62 -13.41
CA THR A 133 -1.63 32.32 -12.58
C THR A 133 -1.28 31.50 -11.35
N ALA A 134 -0.09 31.74 -10.79
CA ALA A 134 0.36 31.08 -9.57
C ALA A 134 -0.59 31.29 -8.37
N GLU A 135 -1.53 32.24 -8.43
CA GLU A 135 -2.51 32.49 -7.37
C GLU A 135 -3.53 31.35 -7.21
N SER A 136 -3.75 30.56 -8.26
CA SER A 136 -4.53 29.32 -8.18
C SER A 136 -3.65 28.09 -7.99
N GLY A 137 -2.34 28.23 -7.81
CA GLY A 137 -1.44 27.11 -7.55
C GLY A 137 -1.55 26.61 -6.11
N LEU A 138 -1.38 25.29 -5.92
CA LEU A 138 -1.17 24.67 -4.61
C LEU A 138 -0.12 23.58 -4.73
N THR A 139 0.89 23.65 -3.87
CA THR A 139 1.79 22.55 -3.54
C THR A 139 1.25 21.86 -2.31
N PHE A 140 1.00 20.56 -2.40
CA PHE A 140 0.59 19.76 -1.26
C PHE A 140 1.42 18.47 -1.22
N TYR A 141 1.37 17.79 -0.09
CA TYR A 141 2.16 16.61 0.18
C TYR A 141 1.25 15.50 0.65
N THR A 142 1.56 14.27 0.24
CA THR A 142 1.00 13.06 0.85
C THR A 142 2.10 12.34 1.63
N LEU A 143 1.87 12.15 2.92
CA LEU A 143 2.73 11.39 3.81
C LEU A 143 2.09 10.02 4.04
N CYS A 144 2.76 8.96 3.59
CA CYS A 144 2.36 7.57 3.85
C CYS A 144 3.34 6.95 4.85
N MET A 145 2.89 6.67 6.06
CA MET A 145 3.69 6.07 7.15
C MET A 145 3.25 4.65 7.47
N HIS A 146 4.10 3.94 8.22
CA HIS A 146 3.92 2.55 8.62
C HIS A 146 3.95 1.56 7.45
N LEU A 147 4.65 1.89 6.37
CA LEU A 147 4.75 1.01 5.19
C LEU A 147 5.61 -0.23 5.48
N ALA A 148 5.36 -1.37 4.84
CA ALA A 148 6.18 -2.58 5.04
C ALA A 148 7.69 -2.30 4.79
N PRO A 149 8.61 -2.87 5.61
CA PRO A 149 10.05 -2.64 5.51
C PRO A 149 10.67 -3.37 4.31
N TRP A 150 11.94 -3.10 4.02
CA TRP A 150 12.65 -3.68 2.88
C TRP A 150 12.63 -5.21 2.86
N LEU A 151 12.95 -5.86 3.99
CA LEU A 151 13.01 -7.31 4.10
C LEU A 151 11.64 -8.01 4.01
N ALA A 152 10.53 -7.27 4.07
CA ALA A 152 9.21 -7.84 3.81
C ALA A 152 8.97 -8.09 2.30
N TYR A 153 9.66 -7.36 1.42
CA TYR A 153 9.55 -7.57 -0.01
C TYR A 153 10.42 -8.75 -0.45
N PRO A 154 9.89 -9.65 -1.30
CA PRO A 154 10.65 -10.78 -1.78
C PRO A 154 11.86 -10.29 -2.60
N GLU A 155 12.98 -11.01 -2.49
CA GLU A 155 14.14 -10.79 -3.34
C GLU A 155 13.78 -11.11 -4.79
N LYS A 156 14.12 -10.21 -5.72
CA LYS A 156 13.79 -10.35 -7.15
C LYS A 156 14.54 -11.52 -7.80
N ASP A 157 15.66 -11.93 -7.19
CA ASP A 157 16.46 -13.10 -7.53
C ASP A 157 16.12 -14.30 -6.64
N SER A 158 14.98 -14.26 -5.93
CA SER A 158 14.47 -15.39 -5.18
C SER A 158 14.42 -16.59 -6.12
N THR A 159 15.27 -17.55 -5.82
CA THR A 159 15.27 -18.83 -6.49
C THR A 159 14.08 -19.66 -6.06
N ALA A 160 13.29 -19.26 -5.05
CA ALA A 160 12.11 -19.99 -4.63
C ALA A 160 10.90 -19.74 -5.55
N PHE A 161 10.38 -20.82 -6.13
CA PHE A 161 9.18 -20.88 -6.98
C PHE A 161 8.20 -21.92 -6.43
N LYS A 162 6.94 -21.81 -6.82
CA LYS A 162 5.94 -22.85 -6.64
C LYS A 162 5.24 -23.14 -7.97
N VAL A 163 4.72 -24.36 -8.09
CA VAL A 163 3.73 -24.67 -9.13
C VAL A 163 2.50 -23.79 -8.92
N ALA A 164 2.07 -23.09 -9.98
CA ALA A 164 0.92 -22.18 -9.89
C ALA A 164 -0.37 -22.90 -9.51
N ASP A 165 -1.27 -22.16 -8.84
CA ASP A 165 -2.53 -22.71 -8.36
C ASP A 165 -3.36 -23.24 -9.55
N GLY A 166 -3.90 -24.46 -9.42
CA GLY A 166 -4.63 -25.14 -10.49
C GLY A 166 -3.76 -25.77 -11.60
N GLN A 167 -2.43 -25.66 -11.54
CA GLN A 167 -1.52 -26.31 -12.50
C GLN A 167 -1.00 -27.65 -11.96
N HIS A 168 -0.92 -28.64 -12.83
CA HIS A 168 -0.30 -29.94 -12.57
C HIS A 168 0.83 -30.14 -13.58
N LEU A 169 2.07 -30.12 -13.12
CA LEU A 169 3.24 -30.14 -14.02
C LEU A 169 3.91 -31.49 -14.00
N LYS A 170 4.40 -31.93 -15.16
CA LYS A 170 5.22 -33.15 -15.23
C LYS A 170 6.66 -32.85 -14.79
N ALA A 171 7.22 -33.70 -13.94
CA ALA A 171 8.62 -33.73 -13.59
C ALA A 171 9.34 -34.79 -14.45
N TYR A 172 10.26 -34.36 -15.28
CA TYR A 172 11.07 -35.22 -16.15
C TYR A 172 12.46 -35.42 -15.57
N VAL A 173 13.01 -36.62 -15.74
CA VAL A 173 14.36 -36.96 -15.25
C VAL A 173 15.48 -36.25 -16.01
N ASP A 174 15.23 -35.90 -17.27
CA ASP A 174 16.22 -35.30 -18.15
C ASP A 174 15.58 -34.43 -19.26
N THR A 175 16.44 -33.86 -20.09
CA THR A 175 16.07 -32.95 -21.19
C THR A 175 15.38 -33.65 -22.37
N SER A 176 15.49 -35.00 -22.48
CA SER A 176 14.76 -35.78 -23.50
C SER A 176 13.26 -35.73 -23.26
N ARG A 177 12.85 -35.56 -21.99
CA ARG A 177 11.44 -35.49 -21.53
C ARG A 177 10.62 -36.73 -21.93
N GLN A 178 11.29 -37.87 -22.16
CA GLN A 178 10.62 -39.13 -22.49
C GLN A 178 10.02 -39.82 -21.27
N TRP A 179 10.63 -39.60 -20.10
CA TRP A 179 10.27 -40.32 -18.89
C TRP A 179 9.87 -39.35 -17.76
N VAL A 180 8.66 -39.56 -17.22
CA VAL A 180 8.05 -38.73 -16.18
C VAL A 180 8.26 -39.40 -14.84
N ALA A 181 9.06 -38.78 -13.97
CA ALA A 181 9.35 -39.25 -12.62
C ALA A 181 8.15 -39.09 -11.70
N ALA A 182 7.50 -37.94 -11.77
CA ALA A 182 6.34 -37.61 -10.94
C ALA A 182 5.50 -36.51 -11.60
N GLU A 183 4.33 -36.28 -11.01
CA GLU A 183 3.56 -35.07 -11.23
C GLU A 183 3.79 -34.13 -10.05
N LEU A 184 4.00 -32.84 -10.34
CA LEU A 184 4.12 -31.77 -9.37
C LEU A 184 2.73 -31.12 -9.22
N PRO A 185 2.01 -31.35 -8.10
CA PRO A 185 0.72 -30.73 -7.86
C PRO A 185 0.81 -29.20 -7.67
N PRO A 186 -0.33 -28.48 -7.70
CA PRO A 186 -0.38 -27.07 -7.37
C PRO A 186 0.26 -26.79 -6.01
N GLY A 187 1.07 -25.73 -5.95
CA GLY A 187 1.75 -25.33 -4.72
C GLY A 187 3.08 -26.04 -4.45
N THR A 188 3.47 -27.07 -5.21
CA THR A 188 4.75 -27.75 -4.99
C THR A 188 5.91 -26.78 -5.07
N ARG A 189 6.73 -26.77 -4.02
CA ARG A 189 7.82 -25.81 -3.85
C ARG A 189 9.11 -26.28 -4.52
N VAL A 190 9.72 -25.39 -5.29
CA VAL A 190 10.93 -25.67 -6.04
C VAL A 190 11.89 -24.50 -6.02
N THR A 191 13.19 -24.80 -6.10
CA THR A 191 14.23 -23.80 -6.27
C THR A 191 14.70 -23.76 -7.73
N TRP A 192 14.67 -22.59 -8.37
CA TRP A 192 15.10 -22.32 -9.74
C TRP A 192 15.92 -21.03 -9.82
N ASN A 193 17.21 -21.14 -10.17
CA ASN A 193 18.06 -19.99 -10.43
C ASN A 193 18.04 -19.58 -11.91
N LYS A 194 17.30 -18.51 -12.22
CA LYS A 194 17.16 -17.98 -13.59
C LYS A 194 18.45 -17.46 -14.21
N ALA A 195 19.47 -17.14 -13.40
CA ALA A 195 20.77 -16.69 -13.90
C ALA A 195 21.61 -17.86 -14.48
N VAL A 196 21.29 -19.11 -14.12
CA VAL A 196 21.99 -20.29 -14.63
C VAL A 196 21.35 -20.71 -15.96
N HIS A 197 21.91 -20.24 -17.07
CA HIS A 197 21.40 -20.54 -18.41
C HIS A 197 21.30 -22.05 -18.72
N ALA A 198 22.17 -22.88 -18.13
CA ALA A 198 22.13 -24.34 -18.27
C ALA A 198 20.87 -24.98 -17.65
N ASP A 199 20.22 -24.29 -16.70
CA ASP A 199 19.01 -24.74 -16.04
C ASP A 199 17.74 -24.28 -16.76
N THR A 200 17.84 -23.77 -18.00
CA THR A 200 16.69 -23.39 -18.81
C THR A 200 16.88 -23.82 -20.25
N LEU A 201 15.85 -24.42 -20.85
CA LEU A 201 15.85 -24.77 -22.27
C LEU A 201 14.51 -24.43 -22.92
N THR A 202 14.54 -24.23 -24.23
CA THR A 202 13.32 -24.10 -25.04
C THR A 202 13.13 -25.40 -25.83
N GLY A 203 12.00 -26.07 -25.62
CA GLY A 203 11.64 -27.28 -26.34
C GLY A 203 11.22 -26.99 -27.79
N ALA A 204 11.26 -28.01 -28.66
CA ALA A 204 10.79 -27.91 -30.04
C ALA A 204 9.32 -27.49 -30.18
N ASN A 205 8.52 -27.64 -29.13
CA ASN A 205 7.13 -27.19 -29.03
C ASN A 205 6.99 -25.69 -28.65
N GLY A 206 8.10 -24.94 -28.58
CA GLY A 206 8.13 -23.53 -28.19
C GLY A 206 7.89 -23.27 -26.69
N ARG A 207 7.88 -24.32 -25.86
CA ARG A 207 7.71 -24.21 -24.41
C ARG A 207 9.06 -24.07 -23.72
N GLN A 208 9.13 -23.28 -22.64
CA GLN A 208 10.33 -23.21 -21.81
C GLN A 208 10.26 -24.20 -20.64
N TYR A 209 11.38 -24.84 -20.37
CA TYR A 209 11.55 -25.77 -19.28
C TYR A 209 12.70 -25.32 -18.40
N ALA A 210 12.55 -25.52 -17.09
CA ALA A 210 13.55 -25.23 -16.09
C ALA A 210 14.00 -26.51 -15.38
N HIS A 211 15.29 -26.57 -15.03
CA HIS A 211 15.85 -27.61 -14.19
C HIS A 211 15.79 -27.16 -12.73
N VAL A 212 14.73 -27.56 -12.05
CA VAL A 212 14.37 -27.08 -10.71
C VAL A 212 14.79 -28.10 -9.66
N THR A 213 15.06 -27.63 -8.44
CA THR A 213 15.36 -28.48 -7.27
C THR A 213 14.12 -28.56 -6.41
N LEU A 214 13.68 -29.76 -6.01
CA LEU A 214 12.51 -29.93 -5.15
C LEU A 214 12.83 -29.50 -3.70
N GLU A 215 11.95 -28.71 -3.08
CA GLU A 215 12.10 -28.33 -1.66
C GLU A 215 11.45 -29.35 -0.72
N GLU A 216 10.62 -30.23 -1.26
CA GLU A 216 9.85 -31.23 -0.53
C GLU A 216 9.80 -32.55 -1.31
N PRO A 217 9.64 -33.70 -0.63
CA PRO A 217 9.50 -34.97 -1.32
C PRO A 217 8.21 -35.00 -2.15
N VAL A 218 8.29 -35.57 -3.35
CA VAL A 218 7.16 -35.77 -4.24
C VAL A 218 7.04 -37.25 -4.59
N THR A 219 5.89 -37.83 -4.28
CA THR A 219 5.60 -39.23 -4.59
C THR A 219 4.83 -39.31 -5.90
N GLY A 220 5.39 -40.01 -6.88
CA GLY A 220 4.74 -40.31 -8.16
C GLY A 220 5.10 -41.71 -8.65
N ASN A 221 5.46 -41.82 -9.93
CA ASN A 221 5.98 -43.08 -10.49
C ASN A 221 7.34 -43.46 -9.88
N MET A 222 8.07 -42.44 -9.43
CA MET A 222 9.25 -42.53 -8.57
C MET A 222 8.98 -41.78 -7.27
N SER A 223 9.69 -42.18 -6.22
CA SER A 223 9.83 -41.39 -5.00
C SER A 223 10.98 -40.41 -5.19
N LEU A 224 10.65 -39.12 -5.30
CA LEU A 224 11.62 -38.03 -5.33
C LEU A 224 11.72 -37.42 -3.93
N ASN A 225 12.93 -37.14 -3.49
CA ASN A 225 13.22 -36.51 -2.21
C ASN A 225 13.41 -35.00 -2.36
N ALA A 226 13.32 -34.28 -1.25
CA ALA A 226 13.79 -32.90 -1.20
C ALA A 226 15.29 -32.84 -1.57
N GLY A 227 15.66 -31.89 -2.44
CA GLY A 227 17.00 -31.76 -3.00
C GLY A 227 17.18 -32.45 -4.36
N ASP A 228 16.26 -33.33 -4.78
CA ASP A 228 16.32 -33.92 -6.12
C ASP A 228 16.03 -32.86 -7.19
N ARG A 229 16.68 -33.00 -8.35
CA ARG A 229 16.51 -32.07 -9.46
C ARG A 229 15.71 -32.71 -10.59
N VAL A 230 14.75 -31.95 -11.12
CA VAL A 230 13.86 -32.40 -12.19
C VAL A 230 13.64 -31.30 -13.22
N TRP A 231 13.39 -31.69 -14.46
CA TRP A 231 12.98 -30.76 -15.51
C TRP A 231 11.46 -30.60 -15.47
N THR A 232 10.98 -29.37 -15.46
CA THR A 232 9.54 -29.09 -15.57
C THR A 232 9.28 -27.84 -16.40
N VAL A 233 8.03 -27.65 -16.83
CA VAL A 233 7.65 -26.51 -17.68
C VAL A 233 7.55 -25.24 -16.83
N CYS A 234 8.13 -24.13 -17.29
CA CYS A 234 8.29 -22.92 -16.47
C CYS A 234 7.73 -21.64 -17.10
N ASP A 235 7.34 -21.67 -18.37
CA ASP A 235 6.77 -20.53 -19.09
C ASP A 235 5.28 -20.32 -18.76
N ARG A 236 4.69 -19.23 -19.27
CA ARG A 236 3.24 -18.92 -19.21
C ARG A 236 2.63 -19.04 -17.80
N GLY A 237 3.38 -18.65 -16.77
CA GLY A 237 2.93 -18.68 -15.38
C GLY A 237 2.78 -20.07 -14.78
N ASN A 238 3.39 -21.11 -15.35
CA ASN A 238 3.35 -22.46 -14.76
C ASN A 238 4.15 -22.56 -13.44
N LEU A 239 5.29 -21.87 -13.38
CA LEU A 239 6.02 -21.62 -12.15
C LEU A 239 5.92 -20.14 -11.79
N VAL A 240 5.40 -19.87 -10.60
CA VAL A 240 5.31 -18.52 -10.02
C VAL A 240 6.25 -18.44 -8.83
N PRO A 241 6.79 -17.26 -8.48
CA PRO A 241 7.60 -17.13 -7.27
C PRO A 241 6.87 -17.72 -6.06
N ALA A 242 7.58 -18.46 -5.20
CA ALA A 242 6.97 -19.19 -4.07
C ALA A 242 6.29 -18.25 -3.07
N ARG A 243 6.71 -16.98 -3.07
CA ARG A 243 6.00 -15.87 -2.49
C ARG A 243 5.29 -15.15 -3.61
N ASP A 244 3.97 -14.99 -3.51
CA ASP A 244 3.25 -14.08 -4.40
C ASP A 244 3.98 -12.74 -4.36
N SER A 245 4.60 -12.34 -5.47
CA SER A 245 5.66 -11.35 -5.41
C SER A 245 5.04 -9.97 -5.21
N ALA A 246 4.89 -9.56 -3.95
CA ALA A 246 4.40 -8.24 -3.59
C ALA A 246 5.14 -7.19 -4.42
N THR A 247 4.38 -6.31 -5.06
CA THR A 247 4.95 -5.35 -6.01
C THR A 247 5.81 -4.35 -5.26
N ARG A 248 7.11 -4.29 -5.56
CA ARG A 248 7.98 -3.29 -4.92
C ARG A 248 7.51 -1.87 -5.24
N PRO A 249 7.71 -0.89 -4.34
CA PRO A 249 7.38 0.49 -4.61
C PRO A 249 8.05 1.00 -5.88
N ALA A 250 7.32 1.73 -6.71
CA ALA A 250 7.81 2.23 -8.00
C ALA A 250 8.99 3.20 -7.83
N TRP A 251 8.95 3.99 -6.75
CA TRP A 251 9.99 4.95 -6.40
C TRP A 251 11.29 4.31 -5.91
N TRP A 252 11.35 2.99 -5.75
CA TRP A 252 12.59 2.27 -5.44
C TRP A 252 13.49 2.03 -6.65
N SER A 253 13.05 2.39 -7.87
CA SER A 253 13.86 2.21 -9.08
C SER A 253 15.32 2.70 -8.99
N PRO A 254 15.68 3.79 -8.27
CA PRO A 254 17.07 4.20 -8.12
C PRO A 254 17.92 3.26 -7.25
N PHE A 255 17.32 2.42 -6.42
CA PHE A 255 18.02 1.46 -5.53
C PHE A 255 18.04 0.04 -6.09
N LEU A 256 17.40 -0.18 -7.25
CA LEU A 256 17.25 -1.49 -7.86
C LEU A 256 18.15 -1.62 -9.09
N PRO A 257 18.67 -2.83 -9.40
CA PRO A 257 19.46 -3.05 -10.60
C PRO A 257 18.75 -2.54 -11.87
N PRO A 258 19.47 -1.89 -12.80
CA PRO A 258 20.92 -1.74 -12.87
C PRO A 258 21.50 -0.51 -12.13
N SER A 259 20.69 0.18 -11.32
CA SER A 259 21.09 1.42 -10.67
C SER A 259 22.20 1.23 -9.62
N ARG A 260 22.85 2.34 -9.25
CA ARG A 260 24.01 2.38 -8.34
C ARG A 260 23.82 3.28 -7.12
N GLU A 261 22.63 3.82 -6.87
CA GLU A 261 22.41 4.60 -5.65
C GLU A 261 22.50 3.67 -4.43
N THR A 262 23.34 4.06 -3.46
CA THR A 262 23.47 3.30 -2.21
C THR A 262 22.22 3.48 -1.38
N LEU A 263 21.51 2.39 -1.13
CA LEU A 263 20.36 2.36 -0.25
C LEU A 263 20.81 2.57 1.20
N GLN A 264 20.26 3.60 1.85
CA GLN A 264 20.46 3.88 3.27
C GLN A 264 19.23 3.41 4.05
N PHE A 265 19.43 2.42 4.92
CA PHE A 265 18.37 1.92 5.80
C PHE A 265 18.26 2.74 7.07
N ASP A 266 17.05 2.80 7.62
CA ASP A 266 16.75 3.29 8.97
C ASP A 266 17.02 4.79 9.20
N THR A 267 17.35 5.53 8.14
CA THR A 267 17.56 6.99 8.16
C THR A 267 16.50 7.72 7.34
N VAL A 268 16.26 8.99 7.67
CA VAL A 268 15.46 9.88 6.83
C VAL A 268 16.37 10.45 5.73
N VAL A 269 15.96 10.26 4.48
CA VAL A 269 16.68 10.76 3.30
C VAL A 269 15.79 11.76 2.57
N CYS A 270 16.37 12.89 2.20
CA CYS A 270 15.77 13.89 1.31
C CYS A 270 16.51 13.83 -0.05
N PRO A 271 16.05 13.02 -1.01
CA PRO A 271 16.76 12.78 -2.26
C PRO A 271 16.65 13.97 -3.23
N THR A 272 17.38 13.89 -4.34
CA THR A 272 16.93 14.60 -5.55
C THR A 272 15.59 13.97 -5.96
N PRO A 273 14.53 14.75 -6.16
CA PRO A 273 13.19 14.18 -6.22
C PRO A 273 13.01 13.10 -7.31
N TYR A 274 12.36 11.99 -6.93
CA TYR A 274 12.06 10.91 -7.86
C TYR A 274 10.62 11.04 -8.39
N PRO A 275 10.38 10.99 -9.70
CA PRO A 275 9.03 11.07 -10.24
C PRO A 275 8.20 9.85 -9.83
N ILE A 276 6.92 10.07 -9.51
CA ILE A 276 5.94 9.01 -9.24
C ILE A 276 4.57 9.42 -9.80
N LYS A 277 3.84 8.45 -10.38
CA LYS A 277 2.54 8.68 -11.01
C LYS A 277 1.37 8.26 -10.13
N ALA A 278 0.23 8.91 -10.32
CA ALA A 278 -1.00 8.51 -9.64
C ALA A 278 -1.33 7.04 -9.95
N GLY A 279 -1.53 6.24 -8.91
CA GLY A 279 -1.75 4.79 -9.02
C GLY A 279 -0.48 3.94 -8.89
N ASP A 280 0.72 4.53 -8.97
CA ASP A 280 1.97 3.78 -8.78
C ASP A 280 2.07 3.25 -7.34
N PRO A 281 2.63 2.04 -7.14
CA PRO A 281 2.83 1.48 -5.81
C PRO A 281 3.78 2.34 -4.97
N VAL A 282 3.31 2.83 -3.82
CA VAL A 282 4.15 3.54 -2.82
C VAL A 282 4.68 2.61 -1.73
N GLY A 283 3.98 1.50 -1.48
CA GLY A 283 4.30 0.53 -0.43
C GLY A 283 3.16 -0.44 -0.15
N HIS A 284 3.28 -1.21 0.93
CA HIS A 284 2.25 -2.08 1.48
C HIS A 284 1.99 -1.70 2.94
N LEU A 285 0.85 -2.11 3.49
CA LEU A 285 0.58 -1.93 4.91
C LEU A 285 1.64 -2.68 5.72
N GLY A 286 2.26 -2.02 6.68
CA GLY A 286 3.28 -2.61 7.55
C GLY A 286 2.71 -2.97 8.91
N TYR A 287 3.29 -3.99 9.52
CA TYR A 287 2.93 -4.45 10.85
C TYR A 287 3.17 -3.38 11.92
N PHE A 288 2.23 -3.27 12.85
CA PHE A 288 2.21 -2.27 13.91
C PHE A 288 1.55 -2.83 15.16
N GLN A 289 2.26 -2.77 16.29
CA GLN A 289 1.74 -3.11 17.61
C GLN A 289 1.50 -1.83 18.43
N VAL A 290 0.39 -1.79 19.15
CA VAL A 290 0.06 -0.70 20.09
C VAL A 290 -0.13 -1.28 21.48
N PRO A 291 0.47 -0.67 22.52
CA PRO A 291 0.24 -1.10 23.90
C PRO A 291 -1.26 -1.14 24.26
N SER A 292 -1.67 -2.18 24.98
CA SER A 292 -2.99 -2.29 25.60
C SER A 292 -2.88 -2.75 27.06
N GLU A 293 -3.97 -2.68 27.83
CA GLU A 293 -3.97 -3.05 29.27
C GLU A 293 -3.46 -4.47 29.51
N ASP A 294 -3.81 -5.41 28.63
CA ASP A 294 -3.47 -6.84 28.74
C ASP A 294 -2.41 -7.30 27.72
N GLY A 295 -1.62 -6.38 27.15
CA GLY A 295 -0.56 -6.71 26.19
C GLY A 295 -0.45 -5.69 25.06
N HIS A 296 -0.87 -6.10 23.85
CA HIS A 296 -0.88 -5.24 22.67
C HIS A 296 -2.05 -5.51 21.72
N GLU A 297 -2.51 -4.46 21.05
CA GLU A 297 -3.26 -4.58 19.81
C GLU A 297 -2.26 -4.74 18.65
N LYS A 298 -2.64 -5.50 17.62
CA LYS A 298 -1.84 -5.70 16.40
C LYS A 298 -2.68 -5.42 15.17
N ARG A 299 -2.03 -4.93 14.12
CA ARG A 299 -2.60 -4.67 12.79
C ARG A 299 -1.48 -4.48 11.78
N TYR A 300 -1.80 -4.63 10.51
CA TYR A 300 -1.05 -3.98 9.45
C TYR A 300 -1.77 -2.70 9.09
N GLN A 301 -1.05 -1.59 9.00
CA GLN A 301 -1.68 -0.32 8.69
C GLN A 301 -0.80 0.57 7.82
N VAL A 302 -1.42 1.53 7.16
CA VAL A 302 -0.79 2.75 6.66
C VAL A 302 -1.47 3.93 7.33
N HIS A 303 -0.68 4.91 7.76
CA HIS A 303 -1.21 6.23 8.12
C HIS A 303 -0.98 7.17 6.94
N ILE A 304 -2.04 7.84 6.49
CA ILE A 304 -1.99 8.75 5.35
C ILE A 304 -2.40 10.15 5.80
N GLU A 305 -1.53 11.12 5.56
CA GLU A 305 -1.79 12.53 5.84
C GLU A 305 -1.58 13.39 4.58
N CYS A 306 -2.50 14.32 4.33
CA CYS A 306 -2.39 15.34 3.29
C CYS A 306 -2.11 16.69 3.94
N LEU A 307 -0.99 17.31 3.58
CA LEU A 307 -0.56 18.58 4.19
C LEU A 307 -0.04 19.56 3.15
N THR A 308 -0.09 20.85 3.46
CA THR A 308 0.44 21.90 2.60
C THR A 308 1.07 22.99 3.44
N ALA A 309 2.15 23.59 2.93
CA ALA A 309 2.76 24.78 3.50
C ALA A 309 2.28 26.07 2.81
N ASP A 310 1.48 25.92 1.74
CA ASP A 310 0.93 27.05 0.99
C ASP A 310 -0.31 27.60 1.70
N ASP A 311 -0.77 28.78 1.26
CA ASP A 311 -1.98 29.44 1.78
C ASP A 311 -3.25 28.73 1.29
N LEU A 312 -3.61 27.64 1.98
CA LEU A 312 -4.78 26.84 1.67
C LEU A 312 -6.08 27.67 1.68
N PRO A 313 -6.35 28.55 2.67
CA PRO A 313 -7.52 29.43 2.63
C PRO A 313 -7.60 30.29 1.36
N ARG A 314 -6.47 30.86 0.90
CA ARG A 314 -6.41 31.63 -0.34
C ARG A 314 -6.68 30.75 -1.56
N PHE A 315 -6.05 29.59 -1.67
CA PHE A 315 -6.30 28.65 -2.77
C PHE A 315 -7.79 28.26 -2.84
N LEU A 316 -8.39 27.89 -1.71
CA LEU A 316 -9.81 27.49 -1.61
C LEU A 316 -10.79 28.64 -1.89
N SER A 317 -10.36 29.90 -1.77
CA SER A 317 -11.16 31.06 -2.17
C SER A 317 -11.36 31.15 -3.69
N ASN A 318 -10.60 30.37 -4.47
CA ASN A 318 -10.65 30.30 -5.93
C ASN A 318 -10.54 31.69 -6.59
N PRO A 319 -9.39 32.38 -6.46
CA PRO A 319 -9.23 33.77 -6.88
C PRO A 319 -9.49 33.98 -8.37
N GLU A 320 -9.12 33.01 -9.21
CA GLU A 320 -9.33 33.05 -10.67
C GLU A 320 -10.72 32.55 -11.10
N GLY A 321 -11.55 32.05 -10.19
CA GLY A 321 -12.89 31.54 -10.53
C GLY A 321 -12.88 30.30 -11.43
N VAL A 322 -11.84 29.49 -11.35
CA VAL A 322 -11.68 28.27 -12.17
C VAL A 322 -12.81 27.29 -11.87
N GLY A 323 -13.42 26.73 -12.91
CA GLY A 323 -14.44 25.69 -12.76
C GLY A 323 -15.70 26.14 -12.02
N ARG A 324 -16.04 27.44 -11.99
CA ARG A 324 -17.27 27.94 -11.34
C ARG A 324 -18.53 27.24 -11.84
N ASP A 325 -18.59 26.98 -13.15
CA ASP A 325 -19.75 26.35 -13.79
C ASP A 325 -19.61 24.82 -13.89
N THR A 326 -18.38 24.30 -13.75
CA THR A 326 -18.04 22.87 -13.82
C THR A 326 -16.87 22.58 -12.86
N PRO A 327 -17.15 22.47 -11.55
CA PRO A 327 -16.08 22.32 -10.55
C PRO A 327 -15.36 20.98 -10.74
N ALA A 328 -14.02 21.03 -10.81
CA ALA A 328 -13.18 19.84 -10.95
C ALA A 328 -13.20 18.93 -9.71
N PHE A 329 -13.65 19.45 -8.55
CA PHE A 329 -13.68 18.74 -7.28
C PHE A 329 -15.05 18.91 -6.61
N ALA A 330 -15.53 17.83 -5.99
CA ALA A 330 -16.73 17.87 -5.19
C ALA A 330 -16.54 18.78 -3.96
N ARG A 331 -17.50 19.67 -3.73
CA ARG A 331 -17.61 20.37 -2.45
C ARG A 331 -18.15 19.36 -1.44
N CYS A 332 -17.43 19.09 -0.36
CA CYS A 332 -17.98 18.29 0.74
C CYS A 332 -19.23 19.02 1.27
N PRO A 333 -20.45 18.48 1.11
CA PRO A 333 -21.66 19.18 1.51
C PRO A 333 -21.74 19.17 3.03
N GLY A 334 -21.59 20.33 3.67
CA GLY A 334 -21.73 20.48 5.12
C GLY A 334 -20.42 20.29 5.88
N SER A 335 -20.15 21.21 6.81
CA SER A 335 -19.14 21.02 7.85
C SER A 335 -19.55 19.84 8.74
N PRO A 336 -18.63 18.97 9.18
CA PRO A 336 -18.93 17.99 10.21
C PRO A 336 -19.45 18.72 11.47
N THR A 337 -20.73 18.60 11.78
CA THR A 337 -21.27 19.10 13.03
C THR A 337 -20.97 18.10 14.14
N ALA A 338 -19.97 18.41 14.95
CA ALA A 338 -19.68 17.70 16.18
C ALA A 338 -20.81 17.99 17.20
N ARG A 339 -21.69 17.02 17.50
CA ARG A 339 -22.69 17.15 18.58
C ARG A 339 -22.21 16.41 19.83
N ARG A 340 -22.23 17.12 20.97
CA ARG A 340 -21.99 16.56 22.30
C ARG A 340 -23.23 15.81 22.77
N ARG A 341 -23.20 14.48 22.83
CA ARG A 341 -24.29 13.68 23.40
C ARG A 341 -23.95 13.36 24.86
N ARG A 342 -24.73 13.88 25.82
CA ARG A 342 -24.63 13.47 27.23
C ARG A 342 -25.22 12.07 27.36
N SER A 343 -24.41 11.12 27.84
CA SER A 343 -24.90 9.82 28.32
C SER A 343 -25.79 10.04 29.55
N THR A 344 -26.97 9.44 29.58
CA THR A 344 -27.89 9.41 30.73
C THR A 344 -27.56 8.28 31.72
N THR A 345 -26.50 7.51 31.49
CA THR A 345 -25.98 6.53 32.46
C THR A 345 -24.73 7.11 33.12
N GLY A 346 -24.70 7.10 34.45
CA GLY A 346 -23.83 7.89 35.32
C GLY A 346 -22.32 7.61 35.28
N SER A 347 -21.75 7.27 34.14
CA SER A 347 -20.30 7.22 33.89
C SER A 347 -19.93 8.28 32.85
N CYS A 348 -19.12 9.25 33.27
CA CYS A 348 -18.72 10.40 32.46
C CYS A 348 -17.74 9.97 31.36
N TRP A 349 -18.26 9.53 30.21
CA TRP A 349 -17.52 9.45 28.95
C TRP A 349 -18.23 10.35 27.92
N THR A 350 -17.55 11.40 27.47
CA THR A 350 -18.11 12.30 26.46
C THR A 350 -17.83 11.71 25.07
N ARG A 351 -18.84 11.06 24.47
CA ARG A 351 -18.78 10.62 23.07
C ARG A 351 -19.17 11.79 22.16
N LEU A 352 -18.22 12.32 21.38
CA LEU A 352 -18.52 13.19 20.24
C LEU A 352 -18.82 12.30 19.04
N MET A 353 -20.04 12.39 18.53
CA MET A 353 -20.45 11.72 17.29
C MET A 353 -20.40 12.77 16.17
N MET A 354 -19.72 12.45 15.07
CA MET A 354 -19.92 13.16 13.80
C MET A 354 -21.05 12.47 13.07
N GLU A 355 -22.14 13.20 12.80
CA GLU A 355 -23.20 12.73 11.92
C GLU A 355 -22.87 13.20 10.49
N ASN A 356 -22.87 12.27 9.52
CA ASN A 356 -22.85 12.63 8.11
C ASN A 356 -24.11 13.46 7.78
N PRO A 357 -23.99 14.60 7.08
CA PRO A 357 -25.16 15.39 6.70
C PRO A 357 -26.05 14.57 5.73
N PRO A 358 -27.38 14.58 5.92
CA PRO A 358 -28.28 13.81 5.08
C PRO A 358 -28.49 14.48 3.72
N GLY A 359 -28.35 13.68 2.66
CA GLY A 359 -29.09 13.85 1.41
C GLY A 359 -28.52 14.83 0.37
N ILE A 360 -28.16 14.27 -0.79
CA ILE A 360 -27.94 14.97 -2.04
C ILE A 360 -29.29 15.46 -2.59
N THR A 361 -29.46 16.76 -2.85
CA THR A 361 -30.49 17.27 -3.77
C THR A 361 -29.92 18.32 -4.71
N GLN A 362 -30.30 18.22 -5.99
CA GLN A 362 -29.93 19.14 -7.07
C GLN A 362 -30.57 20.53 -6.88
N SER A 363 -29.77 21.55 -7.20
CA SER A 363 -30.03 22.98 -7.45
C SER A 363 -31.39 23.60 -7.04
N SER A 364 -31.33 24.72 -6.34
CA SER A 364 -31.50 26.07 -6.93
C SER A 364 -31.81 27.09 -5.83
N THR A 365 -31.36 28.33 -6.05
CA THR A 365 -31.65 29.55 -5.27
C THR A 365 -30.97 29.71 -3.92
N GLY A 366 -30.43 30.91 -3.71
CA GLY A 366 -29.43 31.21 -2.69
C GLY A 366 -30.01 31.55 -1.32
N VAL A 367 -29.17 31.38 -0.30
CA VAL A 367 -29.31 32.00 1.02
C VAL A 367 -27.90 32.31 1.53
N ARG A 368 -27.64 33.60 1.83
CA ARG A 368 -26.47 34.03 2.62
C ARG A 368 -26.68 33.55 4.06
N CYS A 369 -25.70 32.83 4.63
CA CYS A 369 -25.65 32.62 6.07
C CYS A 369 -24.30 33.10 6.60
N ARG A 370 -24.34 34.14 7.44
CA ARG A 370 -23.20 34.60 8.24
C ARG A 370 -23.01 33.60 9.37
N THR A 371 -21.83 33.02 9.50
CA THR A 371 -21.45 32.28 10.71
C THR A 371 -20.25 32.96 11.35
N ARG A 372 -20.44 33.39 12.59
CA ARG A 372 -19.45 34.04 13.44
C ARG A 372 -18.32 33.05 13.75
N GLN A 373 -17.08 33.51 13.59
CA GLN A 373 -15.89 32.93 14.20
C GLN A 373 -16.10 32.86 15.72
N CYS A 374 -16.07 31.65 16.28
CA CYS A 374 -15.62 31.47 17.65
C CYS A 374 -14.15 31.09 17.59
N ALA A 375 -13.29 32.07 17.82
CA ALA A 375 -11.94 31.82 18.29
C ALA A 375 -12.04 31.30 19.73
N ILE A 376 -11.33 30.21 20.05
CA ILE A 376 -11.02 29.87 21.43
C ILE A 376 -9.51 29.74 21.50
N THR A 377 -8.96 30.61 22.34
CA THR A 377 -7.58 30.80 22.79
C THR A 377 -6.89 29.53 23.24
#